data_AF-A0A7G7T104-F1
#
_entry.id   AF-A0A7G7T104-F1
#
_cell.length_a   1.000
_cell.length_b   1.000
_cell.length_c   1.000
_cell.angle_alpha   90.00
_cell.angle_beta   90.00
_cell.angle_gamma   90.00
#
_symmetry.space_group_name_H-M   'P 1'
#
loop_
_entity.id
_entity.type
_entity.pdbx_description
1 polymer ?
#
loop_
_entity_poly.entity_id
_entity_poly.type
_entity_poly.pdbx_seq_one_letter_code
_entity_poly.pdbx_strand_id
1 'polypeptide(L)'
;MNRAPRRAAARGFTLIEVLLATVLLVGGLTLAFATLRSATAISGRGETIAGRSERMRAVEGFLRRRLSGAQALALDIDSRTLQPVRFVGEPQRMQFVADLPDYLGRGGPYVHDLSVSGDSGRQRLAIALVQVQAGKQIAEEKPRAPEPLAEGLRQVRFRYRGIDPERGTIGPWQERWEKTDQLPLLVSIELSSDDGMVWPPLVVALRQAGGAEARQ
;
A
#
# COMPACT_ATOMS: atom_id res chain seq x y z
N MET A 1 7.18 -51.20 -81.43
CA MET A 1 6.10 -51.46 -80.45
C MET A 1 6.17 -50.43 -79.33
N ASN A 2 5.20 -49.53 -79.24
CA ASN A 2 5.16 -48.44 -78.26
C ASN A 2 4.35 -48.88 -77.02
N ARG A 3 4.95 -48.90 -75.82
CA ARG A 3 4.23 -49.25 -74.57
C ARG A 3 3.49 -48.01 -74.05
N ALA A 4 2.16 -48.09 -73.98
CA ALA A 4 1.32 -47.06 -73.38
C ALA A 4 1.56 -46.96 -71.86
N PRO A 5 1.52 -45.75 -71.27
CA PRO A 5 1.69 -45.58 -69.82
C PRO A 5 0.46 -46.16 -69.07
N ARG A 6 0.71 -46.96 -68.03
CA ARG A 6 -0.33 -47.39 -67.08
C ARG A 6 -0.84 -46.15 -66.34
N ARG A 7 -2.10 -45.78 -66.54
CA ARG A 7 -2.79 -44.83 -65.67
C ARG A 7 -2.78 -45.40 -64.25
N ALA A 8 -2.12 -44.71 -63.33
CA ALA A 8 -2.28 -44.99 -61.91
C ALA A 8 -3.75 -44.75 -61.56
N ALA A 9 -4.44 -45.77 -61.04
CA ALA A 9 -5.79 -45.61 -60.53
C ALA A 9 -5.73 -44.67 -59.31
N ALA A 10 -6.33 -43.49 -59.44
CA ALA A 10 -6.50 -42.59 -58.30
C ALA A 10 -7.38 -43.30 -57.25
N ARG A 11 -6.79 -43.65 -56.10
CA ARG A 11 -7.54 -44.16 -54.96
C ARG A 11 -8.23 -42.98 -54.29
N GLY A 12 -9.57 -42.95 -54.32
CA GLY A 12 -10.35 -41.95 -53.60
C GLY A 12 -10.29 -42.17 -52.08
N PHE A 13 -10.51 -41.10 -51.31
CA PHE A 13 -10.61 -41.18 -49.85
C PHE A 13 -11.81 -42.02 -49.42
N THR A 14 -11.64 -42.82 -48.38
CA THR A 14 -12.76 -43.55 -47.77
C THR A 14 -13.55 -42.64 -46.83
N LEU A 15 -14.84 -42.90 -46.65
CA LEU A 15 -15.68 -42.15 -45.70
C LEU A 15 -15.09 -42.16 -44.28
N ILE A 16 -14.53 -43.29 -43.86
CA ILE A 16 -13.92 -43.43 -42.53
C ILE A 16 -12.66 -42.57 -42.36
N GLU A 17 -11.90 -42.36 -43.42
CA GLU A 17 -10.69 -41.54 -43.41
C GLU A 17 -11.04 -40.05 -43.34
N VAL A 18 -12.09 -39.61 -44.04
CA VAL A 18 -12.63 -38.25 -43.92
C VAL A 18 -13.21 -38.02 -42.51
N LEU A 19 -13.92 -39.00 -41.95
CA LEU A 19 -14.42 -38.92 -40.57
C LEU A 19 -13.28 -38.84 -39.56
N LEU A 20 -12.24 -39.69 -39.70
CA LEU A 20 -11.08 -39.68 -38.82
C LEU A 20 -10.32 -38.36 -38.91
N ALA A 21 -10.07 -37.86 -40.13
CA ALA A 21 -9.44 -36.56 -40.35
C ALA A 21 -10.26 -35.42 -39.71
N THR A 22 -11.59 -35.48 -39.78
CA THR A 22 -12.48 -34.49 -39.16
C THR A 22 -12.42 -34.55 -37.64
N VAL A 23 -12.45 -35.76 -37.05
CA VAL A 23 -12.32 -35.94 -35.59
C VAL A 23 -10.98 -35.42 -35.10
N LEU A 24 -9.88 -35.74 -35.80
CA LEU A 24 -8.55 -35.24 -35.46
C LEU A 24 -8.44 -33.71 -35.60
N LEU A 25 -9.04 -33.13 -36.65
CA LEU A 25 -9.08 -31.68 -36.84
C LEU A 25 -9.86 -30.99 -35.72
N VAL A 26 -11.06 -31.47 -35.39
CA VAL A 26 -11.89 -30.92 -34.31
C VAL A 26 -11.19 -31.06 -32.96
N GLY A 27 -10.58 -32.21 -32.69
CA GLY A 27 -9.79 -32.45 -31.48
C GLY A 27 -8.59 -31.50 -31.37
N GLY A 28 -7.84 -31.34 -32.47
CA GLY A 28 -6.71 -30.41 -32.54
C GLY A 28 -7.13 -28.95 -32.32
N LEU A 29 -8.23 -28.50 -32.96
CA LEU A 29 -8.76 -27.16 -32.76
C LEU A 29 -9.23 -26.94 -31.31
N THR A 30 -9.90 -27.92 -30.72
CA THR A 30 -10.37 -27.84 -29.33
C THR A 30 -9.19 -27.69 -28.37
N LEU A 31 -8.11 -28.46 -28.56
CA LEU A 31 -6.90 -28.34 -27.77
C LEU A 31 -6.20 -26.99 -27.96
N ALA A 32 -6.14 -26.49 -29.20
CA ALA A 32 -5.57 -25.18 -29.50
C ALA A 32 -6.35 -24.05 -28.81
N PHE A 33 -7.69 -24.07 -28.88
CA PHE A 33 -8.54 -23.08 -28.20
C PHE A 33 -8.45 -23.18 -26.68
N ALA A 34 -8.42 -24.40 -26.12
CA ALA A 34 -8.25 -24.60 -24.68
C ALA A 34 -6.91 -24.04 -24.19
N THR A 35 -5.84 -24.25 -24.97
CA THR A 35 -4.50 -23.72 -24.67
C THR A 35 -4.49 -22.19 -24.72
N LEU A 36 -5.05 -21.60 -25.77
CA LEU A 36 -5.14 -20.15 -25.90
C LEU A 36 -5.93 -19.50 -24.76
N ARG A 37 -7.10 -20.06 -24.42
CA ARG A 37 -7.92 -19.59 -23.30
C ARG A 37 -7.20 -19.72 -21.96
N SER A 38 -6.42 -20.79 -21.77
CA SER A 38 -5.66 -21.00 -20.54
C SER A 38 -4.52 -19.98 -20.43
N ALA A 39 -3.80 -19.72 -21.52
CA ALA A 39 -2.73 -18.73 -21.56
C ALA A 39 -3.24 -17.33 -21.22
N THR A 40 -4.36 -16.90 -21.81
CA THR A 40 -4.95 -15.58 -21.52
C THR A 40 -5.41 -15.46 -20.07
N ALA A 41 -6.03 -16.50 -19.51
CA ALA A 41 -6.43 -16.51 -18.11
C ALA A 41 -5.24 -16.47 -17.13
N ILE A 42 -4.15 -17.17 -17.45
CA ILE A 42 -2.91 -17.16 -16.65
C ILE A 42 -2.30 -15.76 -16.67
N SER A 43 -2.17 -15.14 -17.84
CA SER A 43 -1.62 -13.78 -17.97
C SER A 43 -2.45 -12.76 -17.19
N GLY A 44 -3.79 -12.77 -17.33
CA GLY A 44 -4.65 -11.83 -16.60
C GLY A 44 -4.61 -12.01 -15.08
N ARG A 45 -4.50 -13.25 -14.59
CA ARG A 45 -4.26 -13.51 -13.16
C ARG A 45 -2.89 -12.99 -12.71
N GLY A 46 -1.86 -13.18 -13.54
CA GLY A 46 -0.51 -12.68 -13.30
C GLY A 46 -0.48 -11.15 -13.17
N GLU A 47 -1.14 -10.44 -14.07
CA GLU A 47 -1.27 -8.98 -14.04
C GLU A 47 -2.00 -8.50 -12.77
N THR A 48 -3.07 -9.17 -12.37
CA THR A 48 -3.82 -8.83 -11.16
C THR A 48 -2.96 -8.98 -9.90
N ILE A 49 -2.22 -10.09 -9.79
CA ILE A 49 -1.31 -10.36 -8.67
C ILE A 49 -0.16 -9.33 -8.65
N ALA A 50 0.40 -9.01 -9.81
CA ALA A 50 1.46 -8.03 -9.95
C ALA A 50 0.99 -6.62 -9.55
N GLY A 51 -0.18 -6.19 -10.04
CA GLY A 51 -0.77 -4.89 -9.71
C GLY A 51 -1.05 -4.73 -8.22
N ARG A 52 -1.54 -5.78 -7.57
CA ARG A 52 -1.74 -5.78 -6.11
C ARG A 52 -0.42 -5.64 -5.36
N SER A 53 0.60 -6.39 -5.76
CA SER A 53 1.93 -6.34 -5.16
C SER A 53 2.57 -4.95 -5.31
N GLU A 54 2.40 -4.33 -6.47
CA GLU A 54 2.88 -2.98 -6.73
C GLU A 54 2.18 -1.94 -5.86
N ARG A 55 0.85 -2.04 -5.71
CA ARG A 55 0.11 -1.16 -4.79
C ARG A 55 0.60 -1.30 -3.35
N MET A 56 0.83 -2.52 -2.87
CA MET A 56 1.37 -2.76 -1.53
C MET A 56 2.74 -2.09 -1.35
N ARG A 57 3.66 -2.29 -2.31
CA ARG A 57 4.99 -1.66 -2.28
C ARG A 57 4.93 -0.14 -2.36
N ALA A 58 4.02 0.41 -3.17
CA ALA A 58 3.86 1.85 -3.32
C ALA A 58 3.38 2.50 -2.01
N VAL A 59 2.37 1.89 -1.35
CA VAL A 59 1.85 2.36 -0.06
C VAL A 59 2.90 2.22 1.03
N GLU A 60 3.59 1.08 1.13
CA GLU A 60 4.68 0.89 2.10
C GLU A 60 5.78 1.93 1.89
N GLY A 61 6.25 2.09 0.66
CA GLY A 61 7.30 3.04 0.32
C GLY A 61 6.90 4.49 0.60
N PHE A 62 5.64 4.85 0.32
CA PHE A 62 5.09 6.16 0.66
C PHE A 62 5.12 6.40 2.17
N LEU A 63 4.49 5.51 2.96
CA LEU A 63 4.41 5.63 4.41
C LEU A 63 5.81 5.67 5.04
N ARG A 64 6.72 4.78 4.60
CA ARG A 64 8.11 4.74 5.06
C ARG A 64 8.81 6.08 4.84
N ARG A 65 8.71 6.65 3.62
CA ARG A 65 9.33 7.95 3.30
C ARG A 65 8.75 9.06 4.17
N ARG A 66 7.42 9.12 4.33
CA ARG A 66 6.76 10.14 5.16
C ARG A 66 7.16 10.05 6.63
N LEU A 67 7.08 8.86 7.22
CA LEU A 67 7.45 8.65 8.63
C LEU A 67 8.94 8.87 8.89
N SER A 68 9.81 8.47 7.97
CA SER A 68 11.26 8.70 8.11
C SER A 68 11.63 10.18 8.03
N GLY A 69 10.79 10.98 7.35
CA GLY A 69 10.90 12.44 7.26
C GLY A 69 10.13 13.19 8.34
N ALA A 70 9.60 12.50 9.36
CA ALA A 70 8.91 13.16 10.46
C ALA A 70 9.86 14.12 11.20
N GLN A 71 9.34 15.31 11.51
CA GLN A 71 10.05 16.38 12.18
C GLN A 71 9.43 16.60 13.57
N ALA A 72 10.28 16.92 14.55
CA ALA A 72 9.83 17.29 15.89
C ALA A 72 9.32 18.74 15.91
N LEU A 73 8.42 19.12 15.01
CA LEU A 73 7.73 20.40 15.00
C LEU A 73 6.39 20.28 15.72
N ALA A 74 5.93 21.36 16.35
CA ALA A 74 4.60 21.40 16.95
C ALA A 74 3.53 21.38 15.84
N LEU A 75 2.56 20.46 15.96
CA LEU A 75 1.35 20.42 15.13
C LEU A 75 0.17 21.18 15.77
N ASP A 76 0.21 21.33 17.09
CA ASP A 76 -0.77 22.10 17.88
C ASP A 76 -0.14 22.51 19.22
N ILE A 77 -0.84 23.33 19.99
CA ILE A 77 -0.52 23.65 21.39
C ILE A 77 -1.71 23.21 22.24
N ASP A 78 -1.47 22.30 23.19
CA ASP A 78 -2.54 21.84 24.09
C ASP A 78 -3.05 23.02 24.92
N SER A 79 -4.34 23.33 24.81
CA SER A 79 -4.94 24.52 25.41
C SER A 79 -5.00 24.50 26.94
N ARG A 80 -4.88 23.32 27.56
CA ARG A 80 -4.94 23.16 29.02
C ARG A 80 -3.55 23.22 29.66
N THR A 81 -2.57 22.60 29.03
CA THR A 81 -1.19 22.48 29.54
C THR A 81 -0.24 23.51 28.94
N LEU A 82 -0.65 24.16 27.85
CA LEU A 82 0.17 25.08 27.03
C LEU A 82 1.45 24.44 26.49
N GLN A 83 1.50 23.11 26.44
CA GLN A 83 2.64 22.38 25.90
C GLN A 83 2.48 22.14 24.39
N PRO A 84 3.58 22.15 23.62
CA PRO A 84 3.54 21.84 22.20
C PRO A 84 3.21 20.36 22.00
N VAL A 85 2.20 20.08 21.18
CA VAL A 85 1.91 18.73 20.69
C VAL A 85 2.74 18.53 19.43
N ARG A 86 3.62 17.53 19.41
CA ARG A 86 4.48 17.19 18.27
C ARG A 86 4.07 15.90 17.57
N PHE A 87 3.36 15.03 18.29
CA PHE A 87 2.88 13.76 17.76
C PHE A 87 1.56 13.36 18.42
N VAL A 88 0.65 12.81 17.63
CA VAL A 88 -0.55 12.14 18.12
C VAL A 88 -0.49 10.68 17.67
N GLY A 89 -0.45 9.75 18.61
CA GLY A 89 -0.43 8.32 18.33
C GLY A 89 -1.61 7.62 18.97
N GLU A 90 -2.67 7.41 18.21
CA GLU A 90 -3.91 6.75 18.62
C GLU A 90 -4.09 5.44 17.86
N PRO A 91 -4.84 4.45 18.38
CA PRO A 91 -4.99 3.15 17.71
C PRO A 91 -5.51 3.23 16.25
N GLN A 92 -6.30 4.27 15.94
CA GLN A 92 -6.93 4.48 14.63
C GLN A 92 -6.54 5.82 13.98
N ARG A 93 -5.66 6.61 14.59
CA ARG A 93 -5.25 7.91 14.06
C ARG A 93 -3.80 8.21 14.42
N MET A 94 -3.03 8.71 13.47
CA MET A 94 -1.65 9.10 13.69
C MET A 94 -1.39 10.45 13.05
N GLN A 95 -0.90 11.41 13.82
CA GLN A 95 -0.52 12.73 13.32
C GLN A 95 0.94 13.04 13.61
N PHE A 96 1.64 13.51 12.60
CA PHE A 96 3.02 13.97 12.69
C PHE A 96 3.26 15.08 11.66
N VAL A 97 4.31 15.87 11.87
CA VAL A 97 4.72 16.90 10.92
C VAL A 97 5.80 16.34 10.01
N ALA A 98 5.69 16.56 8.71
CA ALA A 98 6.75 16.31 7.73
C ALA A 98 6.60 17.26 6.54
N ASP A 99 7.68 17.43 5.78
CA ASP A 99 7.65 18.23 4.55
C ASP A 99 6.97 17.47 3.40
N LEU A 100 6.25 18.21 2.56
CA LEU A 100 5.78 17.72 1.26
C LEU A 100 6.79 18.12 0.17
N PRO A 101 6.98 17.28 -0.86
CA PRO A 101 7.68 17.70 -2.06
C PRO A 101 7.00 18.92 -2.65
N ASP A 102 7.80 19.82 -3.22
CA ASP A 102 7.35 21.11 -3.73
C ASP A 102 6.24 21.01 -4.79
N TYR A 103 6.09 19.86 -5.45
CA TYR A 103 5.04 19.62 -6.44
C TYR A 103 3.67 19.22 -5.83
N LEU A 104 3.59 18.88 -4.53
CA LEU A 104 2.34 18.49 -3.85
C LEU A 104 1.79 19.55 -2.89
N GLY A 105 2.61 20.51 -2.51
CA GLY A 105 2.28 21.57 -1.56
C GLY A 105 2.82 22.91 -1.99
N ARG A 106 2.64 23.94 -1.15
CA ARG A 106 3.27 25.25 -1.37
C ARG A 106 4.67 25.35 -0.73
N GLY A 107 5.31 24.20 -0.50
CA GLY A 107 6.48 24.06 0.35
C GLY A 107 6.16 24.18 1.85
N GLY A 108 7.12 23.78 2.69
CA GLY A 108 7.03 23.87 4.15
C GLY A 108 6.35 22.67 4.83
N PRO A 109 6.19 22.74 6.17
CA PRO A 109 5.74 21.62 6.98
C PRO A 109 4.23 21.42 6.90
N TYR A 110 3.82 20.15 6.81
CA TYR A 110 2.43 19.72 6.84
C TYR A 110 2.20 18.68 7.93
N VAL A 111 1.07 18.81 8.62
CA VAL A 111 0.51 17.73 9.42
C VAL A 111 0.04 16.64 8.47
N HIS A 112 0.62 15.46 8.63
CA HIS A 112 0.20 14.23 8.00
C HIS A 112 -0.74 13.51 8.97
N ASP A 113 -2.04 13.53 8.67
CA ASP A 113 -3.08 12.89 9.48
C ASP A 113 -3.49 11.57 8.82
N LEU A 114 -2.91 10.48 9.32
CA LEU A 114 -3.30 9.13 8.94
C LEU A 114 -4.51 8.71 9.77
N SER A 115 -5.58 8.31 9.10
CA SER A 115 -6.81 7.87 9.75
C SER A 115 -7.29 6.53 9.23
N VAL A 116 -7.77 5.70 10.15
CA VAL A 116 -8.46 4.45 9.85
C VAL A 116 -9.96 4.72 9.95
N SER A 117 -10.72 4.33 8.94
CA SER A 117 -12.18 4.44 8.95
C SER A 117 -12.83 3.22 8.32
N GLY A 118 -14.14 3.06 8.55
CA GLY A 118 -14.92 1.89 8.12
C GLY A 118 -15.12 0.86 9.23
N ASP A 119 -15.97 -0.12 8.95
CA ASP A 119 -16.37 -1.16 9.90
C ASP A 119 -15.38 -2.35 9.93
N SER A 120 -15.51 -3.21 10.94
CA SER A 120 -14.69 -4.42 11.07
C SER A 120 -14.77 -5.28 9.79
N GLY A 121 -13.63 -5.51 9.14
CA GLY A 121 -13.54 -6.28 7.90
C GLY A 121 -13.61 -5.48 6.60
N ARG A 122 -13.92 -4.17 6.67
CA ARG A 122 -13.91 -3.24 5.51
C ARG A 122 -13.35 -1.88 5.89
N GLN A 123 -12.19 -1.88 6.52
CA GLN A 123 -11.44 -0.69 6.87
C GLN A 123 -10.75 -0.09 5.64
N ARG A 124 -10.47 1.21 5.73
CA ARG A 124 -9.61 1.96 4.82
C ARG A 124 -8.60 2.77 5.61
N LEU A 125 -7.39 2.87 5.08
CA LEU A 125 -6.35 3.77 5.54
C LEU A 125 -6.29 4.97 4.59
N ALA A 126 -6.47 6.17 5.12
CA ALA A 126 -6.41 7.41 4.36
C ALA A 126 -5.44 8.41 5.00
N ILE A 127 -4.99 9.37 4.20
CA ILE A 127 -4.17 10.49 4.65
C ILE A 127 -4.84 11.82 4.34
N ALA A 128 -4.87 12.72 5.33
CA ALA A 128 -5.13 14.14 5.11
C ALA A 128 -3.86 14.94 5.37
N LEU A 129 -3.71 16.04 4.65
CA LEU A 129 -2.54 16.91 4.71
C LEU A 129 -3.02 18.32 5.04
N VAL A 130 -2.54 18.87 6.15
CA VAL A 130 -2.93 20.22 6.61
C VAL A 130 -1.68 21.04 6.83
N GLN A 131 -1.61 22.23 6.26
CA GLN A 131 -0.46 23.12 6.44
C GLN A 131 -0.35 23.50 7.92
N VAL A 132 0.86 23.51 8.48
CA VAL A 132 1.11 24.01 9.82
C VAL A 132 2.04 25.21 9.78
N GLN A 133 1.68 26.26 10.51
CA GLN A 133 2.50 27.45 10.67
C GLN A 133 2.53 27.85 12.13
N ALA A 134 3.74 28.00 12.69
CA ALA A 134 3.94 28.38 14.09
C ALA A 134 3.13 27.53 15.10
N GLY A 135 3.05 26.21 14.87
CA GLY A 135 2.33 25.29 15.76
C GLY A 135 0.81 25.38 15.66
N LYS A 136 0.26 25.99 14.59
CA LYS A 136 -1.17 26.03 14.32
C LYS A 136 -1.47 25.44 12.95
N GLN A 137 -2.45 24.55 12.89
CA GLN A 137 -2.99 24.04 11.64
C GLN A 137 -3.78 25.13 10.93
N ILE A 138 -3.39 25.44 9.70
CA ILE A 138 -4.05 26.42 8.85
C ILE A 138 -5.08 25.67 8.02
N ALA A 139 -6.36 25.85 8.38
CA ALA A 139 -7.45 25.26 7.62
C ALA A 139 -7.49 25.84 6.20
N GLU A 140 -7.62 24.97 5.20
CA GLU A 140 -7.92 25.42 3.84
C GLU A 140 -9.37 25.89 3.76
N GLU A 141 -9.65 26.96 3.00
CA GLU A 141 -11.01 27.46 2.76
C GLU A 141 -11.97 26.36 2.25
N LYS A 142 -11.42 25.41 1.50
CA LYS A 142 -12.11 24.19 1.06
C LYS A 142 -11.26 22.99 1.47
N PRO A 143 -11.58 22.31 2.58
CA PRO A 143 -10.85 21.15 3.02
C PRO A 143 -10.85 20.06 1.95
N ARG A 144 -9.67 19.57 1.59
CA ARG A 144 -9.54 18.40 0.70
C ARG A 144 -10.01 17.16 1.44
N ALA A 145 -10.73 16.29 0.74
CA ALA A 145 -11.08 14.99 1.28
C ALA A 145 -9.80 14.17 1.54
N PRO A 146 -9.74 13.38 2.62
CA PRO A 146 -8.62 12.47 2.85
C PRO A 146 -8.40 11.53 1.66
N GLU A 147 -7.16 11.40 1.21
CA GLU A 147 -6.78 10.54 0.10
C GLU A 147 -6.64 9.09 0.57
N PRO A 148 -7.33 8.12 -0.05
CA PRO A 148 -7.22 6.72 0.32
C PRO A 148 -5.85 6.15 -0.09
N LEU A 149 -5.08 5.66 0.87
CA LEU A 149 -3.84 4.94 0.61
C LEU A 149 -4.14 3.46 0.30
N ALA A 150 -4.98 2.85 1.12
CA ALA A 150 -5.38 1.46 0.98
C ALA A 150 -6.83 1.26 1.42
N GLU A 151 -7.53 0.41 0.68
CA GLU A 151 -8.95 0.09 0.85
C GLU A 151 -9.13 -1.44 0.87
N GLY A 152 -10.31 -1.91 1.28
CA GLY A 152 -10.56 -3.36 1.39
C GLY A 152 -9.68 -4.02 2.44
N LEU A 153 -9.41 -3.31 3.54
CA LEU A 153 -8.60 -3.82 4.63
C LEU A 153 -9.48 -4.51 5.66
N ARG A 154 -9.05 -5.68 6.11
CA ARG A 154 -9.65 -6.36 7.25
C ARG A 154 -9.25 -5.66 8.56
N GLN A 155 -7.98 -5.26 8.66
CA GLN A 155 -7.42 -4.64 9.85
C GLN A 155 -6.29 -3.67 9.49
N VAL A 156 -6.28 -2.52 10.18
CA VAL A 156 -5.16 -1.60 10.29
C VAL A 156 -4.80 -1.46 11.77
N ARG A 157 -3.52 -1.58 12.11
CA ARG A 157 -3.03 -1.41 13.48
C ARG A 157 -1.81 -0.50 13.50
N PHE A 158 -1.88 0.53 14.34
CA PHE A 158 -0.75 1.38 14.68
C PHE A 158 -0.18 0.98 16.03
N ARG A 159 1.15 0.96 16.12
CA ARG A 159 1.87 0.72 17.38
C ARG A 159 3.03 1.69 17.49
N TYR A 160 3.36 2.07 18.71
CA TYR A 160 4.35 3.09 19.03
C TYR A 160 5.34 2.56 20.06
N ARG A 161 6.60 2.94 19.93
CA ARG A 161 7.63 2.54 20.90
C ARG A 161 8.69 3.63 21.00
N GLY A 162 9.11 3.92 22.22
CA GLY A 162 10.15 4.90 22.50
C GLY A 162 11.02 4.48 23.68
N ILE A 163 11.78 5.43 24.22
CA ILE A 163 12.62 5.19 25.39
C ILE A 163 11.76 5.20 26.66
N ASP A 164 11.93 4.15 27.45
CA ASP A 164 11.42 4.03 28.80
C ASP A 164 12.18 5.02 29.71
N PRO A 165 11.49 5.97 30.35
CA PRO A 165 12.15 7.01 31.13
C PRO A 165 12.77 6.48 32.42
N GLU A 166 12.28 5.37 32.97
CA GLU A 166 12.81 4.79 34.22
C GLU A 166 14.08 3.97 33.95
N ARG A 167 14.07 3.22 32.84
CA ARG A 167 15.16 2.28 32.51
C ARG A 167 16.19 2.85 31.54
N GLY A 168 15.86 3.92 30.81
CA GLY A 168 16.71 4.48 29.74
C GLY A 168 16.85 3.58 28.51
N THR A 169 16.13 2.46 28.45
CA THR A 169 16.15 1.49 27.34
C THR A 169 14.92 1.64 26.45
N ILE A 170 14.90 0.98 25.30
CA ILE A 170 13.69 0.90 24.46
C ILE A 170 12.58 0.18 25.25
N GLY A 171 11.45 0.85 25.46
CA GLY A 171 10.28 0.29 26.15
C GLY A 171 9.49 -0.67 25.27
N PRO A 172 8.37 -1.24 25.76
CA PRO A 172 7.52 -2.11 24.97
C PRO A 172 6.75 -1.33 23.88
N TRP A 173 6.18 -2.06 22.93
CA TRP A 173 5.22 -1.51 21.96
C TRP A 173 3.89 -1.18 22.64
N GLN A 174 3.38 0.02 22.38
CA GLN A 174 2.14 0.58 22.93
C GLN A 174 1.14 0.82 21.81
N GLU A 175 -0.16 0.76 22.11
CA GLU A 175 -1.23 1.07 21.14
C GLU A 175 -1.57 2.56 21.08
N ARG A 176 -1.19 3.30 22.11
CA ARG A 176 -1.32 4.76 22.22
C ARG A 176 0.04 5.35 22.60
N TRP A 177 0.32 6.56 22.13
CA TRP A 177 1.52 7.29 22.46
C TRP A 177 1.19 8.45 23.41
N GLU A 178 1.53 8.29 24.69
CA GLU A 178 1.18 9.25 25.75
C GLU A 178 2.08 10.50 25.76
N LYS A 179 3.33 10.40 25.28
CA LYS A 179 4.31 11.49 25.29
C LYS A 179 4.15 12.39 24.08
N THR A 180 3.05 13.12 24.02
CA THR A 180 2.63 13.90 22.83
C THR A 180 3.57 15.06 22.48
N ASP A 181 4.40 15.50 23.43
CA ASP A 181 5.42 16.54 23.30
C ASP A 181 6.69 16.10 22.55
N GLN A 182 6.82 14.80 22.26
CA GLN A 182 7.93 14.20 21.53
C GLN A 182 7.47 13.10 20.56
N LEU A 183 8.31 12.80 19.56
CA LEU A 183 8.06 11.68 18.65
C LEU A 183 8.38 10.35 19.36
N PRO A 184 7.67 9.25 19.04
CA PRO A 184 8.13 7.91 19.35
C PRO A 184 9.43 7.60 18.58
N LEU A 185 10.24 6.69 19.11
CA LEU A 185 11.45 6.23 18.43
C LEU A 185 11.11 5.38 17.20
N LEU A 186 10.08 4.53 17.33
CA LEU A 186 9.63 3.61 16.31
C LEU A 186 8.10 3.65 16.19
N VAL A 187 7.64 3.54 14.95
CA VAL A 187 6.25 3.31 14.59
C VAL A 187 6.15 1.98 13.84
N SER A 188 5.12 1.19 14.17
CA SER A 188 4.69 0.03 13.39
C SER A 188 3.33 0.31 12.76
N ILE A 189 3.19 -0.02 11.48
CA ILE A 189 1.91 -0.07 10.77
C ILE A 189 1.73 -1.48 10.21
N GLU A 190 0.68 -2.16 10.67
CA GLU A 190 0.31 -3.50 10.23
C GLU A 190 -1.02 -3.45 9.48
N LEU A 191 -1.03 -4.03 8.28
CA LEU A 191 -2.19 -4.04 7.38
C LEU A 191 -2.51 -5.49 6.98
N SER A 192 -3.80 -5.83 6.97
CA SER A 192 -4.29 -7.07 6.34
C SER A 192 -5.46 -6.77 5.42
N SER A 193 -5.50 -7.43 4.26
CA SER A 193 -6.59 -7.33 3.30
C SER A 193 -7.80 -8.16 3.74
N ASP A 194 -8.96 -7.84 3.19
CA ASP A 194 -10.23 -8.54 3.39
C ASP A 194 -10.15 -10.05 3.11
N ASP A 195 -9.37 -10.47 2.12
CA ASP A 195 -9.08 -11.88 1.79
C ASP A 195 -8.10 -12.58 2.76
N GLY A 196 -7.63 -11.88 3.80
CA GLY A 196 -6.74 -12.42 4.82
C GLY A 196 -5.25 -12.30 4.49
N MET A 197 -4.89 -11.72 3.33
CA MET A 197 -3.49 -11.47 3.00
C MET A 197 -2.87 -10.44 3.96
N VAL A 198 -1.83 -10.82 4.66
CA VAL A 198 -1.07 -9.94 5.56
C VAL A 198 0.01 -9.22 4.74
N TRP A 199 0.04 -7.90 4.84
CA TRP A 199 1.07 -7.10 4.18
C TRP A 199 2.37 -7.18 4.99
N PRO A 200 3.56 -7.00 4.37
CA PRO A 200 4.81 -6.90 5.11
C PRO A 200 4.70 -5.84 6.23
N PRO A 201 5.10 -6.14 7.47
CA PRO A 201 4.98 -5.20 8.58
C PRO A 201 5.88 -3.98 8.34
N LEU A 202 5.31 -2.78 8.43
CA LEU A 202 6.05 -1.55 8.26
C LEU A 202 6.53 -1.04 9.61
N VAL A 203 7.81 -1.24 9.91
CA VAL A 203 8.49 -0.64 11.07
C VAL A 203 9.42 0.49 10.60
N VAL A 204 9.25 1.67 11.16
CA VAL A 204 10.00 2.88 10.79
C VAL A 204 10.55 3.57 12.03
N ALA A 205 11.84 3.89 11.99
CA ALA A 205 12.46 4.79 12.95
C ALA A 205 12.17 6.23 12.55
N LEU A 206 11.63 7.00 13.48
CA LEU A 206 11.42 8.44 13.27
C LEU A 206 12.73 9.12 13.61
N ARG A 207 13.25 9.94 12.69
CA ARG A 207 14.51 10.66 12.89
C ARG A 207 14.32 11.57 14.12
N GLN A 208 15.22 11.45 15.10
CA GLN A 208 15.13 12.09 16.42
C GLN A 208 14.59 13.54 16.34
N ALA A 209 13.57 14.00 17.06
CA ALA A 209 13.33 13.88 18.51
C ALA A 209 14.56 14.24 19.39
N GLY A 210 15.59 14.84 18.80
CA GLY A 210 16.90 15.11 19.41
C GLY A 210 17.39 16.53 19.15
N GLY A 211 16.48 17.45 18.84
CA GLY A 211 16.75 18.89 18.91
C GLY A 211 16.65 19.34 20.36
N ALA A 212 17.57 18.89 21.22
CA ALA A 212 17.99 19.75 22.31
C ALA A 212 18.49 21.03 21.62
N GLU A 213 17.80 22.14 21.86
CA GLU A 213 18.33 23.46 21.54
C GLU A 213 19.72 23.55 22.18
N ALA A 214 20.76 23.40 21.37
CA ALA A 214 22.03 24.02 21.65
C ALA A 214 21.79 25.53 21.56
N ARG A 215 21.25 26.11 22.64
CA ARG A 215 21.32 27.54 22.88
C ARG A 215 22.79 27.83 23.17
N GLN A 216 23.48 28.37 22.18
CA GLN A 216 24.62 29.25 22.40
C GLN A 216 24.10 30.68 22.24
#